data_AF-A0A519YJT0-F1
#
_entry.id   AF-A0A519YJT0-F1
#
_cell.length_a   1.000
_cell.length_b   1.000
_cell.length_c   1.000
_cell.angle_alpha   90.00
_cell.angle_beta   90.00
_cell.angle_gamma   90.00
#
_symmetry.space_group_name_H-M   'P 1'
#
loop_
_entity.id
_entity.type
_entity.pdbx_description
1 polymer ?
#
loop_
_entity_poly.entity_id
_entity_poly.type
_entity_poly.pdbx_seq_one_letter_code
_entity_poly.pdbx_strand_id
1 'polypeptide(L)'
;GGRENAVAPAVEHAHGVLRILLDKLNLPGVVAAIRIPNAFTPNGDGRDDTWQIEFIEQYPENTVSVFNRWGNRVFSATNYSRANEWRGDMNGQPAPVGTYYYVVVTKGPLGRSYSGSLTILY
;
A
#
# COMPACT_ATOMS: atom_id res chain seq x y z
N GLY A 1 -6.82 -22.62 18.86
CA GLY A 1 -6.19 -21.44 19.49
C GLY A 1 -5.13 -20.91 18.55
N GLY A 2 -5.52 -19.97 17.69
CA GLY A 2 -4.63 -19.36 16.70
C GLY A 2 -3.94 -18.13 17.30
N ARG A 3 -2.64 -18.02 17.07
CA ARG A 3 -1.80 -16.90 17.51
C ARG A 3 -2.14 -15.67 16.65
N GLU A 4 -2.73 -14.65 17.24
CA GLU A 4 -2.86 -13.32 16.64
C GLU A 4 -1.47 -12.67 16.52
N ASN A 5 -1.10 -12.32 15.29
CA ASN A 5 0.03 -11.43 15.03
C ASN A 5 -0.41 -9.99 15.33
N ALA A 6 -0.49 -9.62 16.61
CA ALA A 6 -0.55 -8.22 16.99
C ALA A 6 0.81 -7.58 16.68
N VAL A 7 0.85 -6.68 15.70
CA VAL A 7 2.03 -5.84 15.47
C VAL A 7 2.21 -4.96 16.73
N ALA A 8 3.35 -5.12 17.40
CA ALA A 8 3.57 -4.50 18.71
C ALA A 8 3.61 -2.95 18.59
N PRO A 9 3.00 -2.21 19.54
CA PRO A 9 2.90 -0.74 19.51
C PRO A 9 4.25 0.00 19.47
N ALA A 10 5.37 -0.68 19.79
CA ALA A 10 6.71 -0.12 19.65
C ALA A 10 7.15 0.07 18.18
N VAL A 11 6.62 -0.73 17.24
CA VAL A 11 6.97 -0.66 15.81
C VAL A 11 6.32 0.57 15.15
N GLU A 12 5.09 0.90 15.56
CA GLU A 12 4.35 2.06 15.05
C GLU A 12 4.98 3.39 15.49
N HIS A 13 5.39 3.50 16.76
CA HIS A 13 6.15 4.65 17.25
C HIS A 13 7.51 4.80 16.54
N ALA A 14 8.22 3.70 16.26
CA ALA A 14 9.49 3.74 15.54
C ALA A 14 9.31 4.17 14.07
N HIS A 15 8.25 3.74 13.39
CA HIS A 15 7.91 4.18 12.03
C HIS A 15 7.61 5.69 11.99
N GLY A 16 6.85 6.20 12.97
CA GLY A 16 6.60 7.64 13.10
C GLY A 16 7.87 8.45 13.28
N VAL A 17 8.79 8.01 14.14
CA VAL A 17 10.08 8.68 14.39
C VAL A 17 10.99 8.64 13.16
N LEU A 18 11.08 7.49 12.47
CA LEU A 18 11.85 7.36 11.24
C LEU A 18 11.31 8.27 10.13
N ARG A 19 9.98 8.39 10.00
CA ARG A 19 9.36 9.31 9.04
C ARG A 19 9.74 10.77 9.32
N ILE A 20 9.62 11.21 10.57
CA ILE A 20 10.01 12.56 10.99
C ILE A 20 11.50 12.83 10.70
N LEU A 21 12.37 11.83 10.90
CA LEU A 21 13.80 11.97 10.63
C LEU A 21 14.12 12.08 9.14
N LEU A 22 13.46 11.28 8.30
CA LEU A 22 13.67 11.31 6.84
C LEU A 22 13.17 12.63 6.23
N ASP A 23 12.01 13.12 6.66
CA ASP A 23 11.45 14.38 6.16
C ASP A 23 12.31 15.59 6.58
N LYS A 24 12.84 15.59 7.81
CA LYS A 24 13.71 16.67 8.32
C LYS A 24 15.08 16.74 7.66
N LEU A 25 15.58 15.61 7.16
CA LEU A 25 16.93 15.53 6.61
C LEU A 25 17.00 16.02 5.16
N ASN A 26 15.91 15.92 4.38
CA ASN A 26 15.82 16.32 2.96
C ASN A 26 17.12 16.09 2.16
N LEU A 27 17.79 14.95 2.41
CA LEU A 27 19.09 14.69 1.84
C LEU A 27 18.89 14.24 0.38
N PRO A 28 19.42 14.98 -0.61
CA PRO A 28 19.34 14.55 -2.00
C PRO A 28 20.02 13.18 -2.14
N GLY A 29 19.23 12.14 -2.40
CA GLY A 29 19.69 10.76 -2.56
C GLY A 29 19.21 9.77 -1.50
N VAL A 30 18.56 10.21 -0.41
CA VAL A 30 17.95 9.31 0.60
C VAL A 30 16.44 9.28 0.40
N VAL A 31 15.98 8.38 -0.47
CA VAL A 31 14.55 8.10 -0.67
C VAL A 31 14.19 6.89 0.19
N ALA A 32 13.11 6.99 0.96
CA ALA A 32 12.63 5.89 1.78
C ALA A 32 12.21 4.73 0.86
N ALA A 33 12.58 3.50 1.23
CA ALA A 33 12.12 2.34 0.48
C ALA A 33 10.60 2.27 0.55
N ILE A 34 9.93 2.22 -0.61
CA ILE A 34 8.49 2.01 -0.69
C ILE A 34 8.11 0.73 0.07
N ARG A 35 7.05 0.80 0.88
CA ARG A 35 6.54 -0.37 1.60
C ARG A 35 5.13 -0.64 1.14
N ILE A 36 4.94 -1.85 0.63
CA ILE A 36 3.68 -2.29 0.05
C ILE A 36 3.10 -3.35 0.98
N PRO A 37 2.02 -3.05 1.72
CA PRO A 37 1.35 -4.03 2.55
C PRO A 37 0.80 -5.17 1.68
N ASN A 38 0.83 -6.38 2.23
CA ASN A 38 0.28 -7.56 1.57
C ASN A 38 -1.14 -7.91 2.06
N ALA A 39 -1.73 -7.09 2.92
CA ALA A 39 -3.10 -7.24 3.42
C ALA A 39 -3.68 -5.87 3.85
N PHE A 40 -5.01 -5.76 3.84
CA PHE A 40 -5.77 -4.66 4.42
C PHE A 40 -7.22 -5.09 4.72
N THR A 41 -7.94 -4.33 5.55
CA THR A 41 -9.28 -4.65 6.09
C THR A 41 -10.28 -3.54 5.79
N PRO A 42 -10.86 -3.47 4.56
CA PRO A 42 -11.83 -2.44 4.19
C PRO A 42 -13.21 -2.65 4.82
N ASN A 43 -13.28 -2.68 6.16
CA ASN A 43 -14.49 -2.95 6.94
C ASN A 43 -15.13 -1.69 7.56
N GLY A 44 -14.47 -0.54 7.44
CA GLY A 44 -14.93 0.76 7.93
C GLY A 44 -14.67 1.02 9.40
N ASP A 45 -13.75 0.29 10.05
CA ASP A 45 -13.41 0.46 11.46
C ASP A 45 -12.35 1.57 11.71
N GLY A 46 -11.83 2.18 10.63
CA GLY A 46 -10.81 3.21 10.66
C GLY A 46 -9.37 2.68 10.64
N ARG A 47 -9.15 1.37 10.55
CA ARG A 47 -7.83 0.72 10.56
C ARG A 47 -7.63 -0.08 9.28
N ASP A 48 -6.58 0.25 8.53
CA ASP A 48 -6.25 -0.43 7.26
C ASP A 48 -7.45 -0.55 6.30
N ASP A 49 -8.36 0.44 6.32
CA ASP A 49 -9.57 0.49 5.49
C ASP A 49 -9.26 0.70 3.99
N THR A 50 -8.07 1.21 3.72
CA THR A 50 -7.54 1.43 2.38
C THR A 50 -6.21 0.71 2.25
N TRP A 51 -5.87 0.35 1.02
CA TRP A 51 -4.57 -0.22 0.74
C TRP A 51 -3.49 0.87 0.68
N GLN A 52 -3.03 1.31 1.84
CA GLN A 52 -2.02 2.37 1.93
C GLN A 52 -0.63 1.85 1.55
N ILE A 53 -0.03 2.41 0.48
CA ILE A 53 1.36 2.12 0.13
C ILE A 53 2.24 3.22 0.74
N GLU A 54 3.09 2.87 1.71
CA GLU A 54 3.92 3.85 2.40
C GLU A 54 5.05 4.36 1.49
N PHE A 55 5.33 5.67 1.60
CA PHE A 55 6.37 6.39 0.86
C PHE A 55 6.17 6.46 -0.67
N ILE A 56 5.02 6.01 -1.19
CA ILE A 56 4.71 6.11 -2.63
C ILE A 56 4.65 7.57 -3.13
N GLU A 57 4.35 8.52 -2.24
CA GLU A 57 4.29 9.95 -2.55
C GLU A 57 5.66 10.55 -2.95
N GLN A 58 6.76 9.87 -2.61
CA GLN A 58 8.12 10.22 -3.07
C GLN A 58 8.31 9.91 -4.57
N TYR A 59 7.36 9.17 -5.15
CA TYR A 59 7.30 8.80 -6.57
C TYR A 59 5.98 9.33 -7.17
N PRO A 60 5.84 10.65 -7.38
CA PRO A 60 4.58 11.26 -7.84
C PRO A 60 4.14 10.71 -9.20
N GLU A 61 5.09 10.30 -10.03
CA GLU A 61 4.85 9.53 -11.24
C GLU A 61 4.90 8.03 -10.93
N ASN A 62 3.76 7.46 -10.55
CA ASN A 62 3.61 6.03 -10.33
C ASN A 62 2.34 5.48 -10.98
N THR A 63 2.29 4.17 -11.18
CA THR A 63 1.06 3.45 -11.54
C THR A 63 0.87 2.28 -10.60
N VAL A 64 -0.37 2.07 -10.17
CA VAL A 64 -0.80 0.95 -9.35
C VAL A 64 -1.88 0.20 -10.11
N SER A 65 -1.77 -1.12 -10.17
CA SER A 65 -2.79 -2.01 -10.74
C SER A 65 -3.00 -3.19 -9.81
N VAL A 66 -4.25 -3.55 -9.57
CA VAL A 66 -4.62 -4.75 -8.80
C VAL A 66 -5.46 -5.66 -9.67
N PHE A 67 -5.20 -6.97 -9.56
CA PHE A 67 -5.79 -8.03 -10.33
C PHE A 67 -6.41 -9.05 -9.39
N ASN A 68 -7.55 -9.61 -9.76
CA ASN A 68 -8.09 -10.77 -9.09
C ASN A 68 -7.31 -12.04 -9.48
N ARG A 69 -7.67 -13.17 -8.86
CA ARG A 69 -7.00 -14.46 -9.08
C ARG A 69 -7.06 -15.01 -10.51
N TRP A 70 -7.93 -14.47 -11.35
CA TRP A 70 -8.07 -14.87 -12.75
C TRP A 70 -7.31 -13.94 -13.70
N GLY A 71 -6.56 -12.96 -13.16
CA GLY A 71 -5.80 -12.00 -13.96
C GLY A 71 -6.62 -10.82 -14.47
N ASN A 72 -7.90 -10.70 -14.09
CA ASN A 72 -8.70 -9.53 -14.45
C ASN A 72 -8.30 -8.36 -13.56
N ARG A 73 -8.02 -7.20 -14.16
CA ARG A 73 -7.72 -5.97 -13.43
C ARG A 73 -8.99 -5.46 -12.75
N VAL A 74 -8.95 -5.33 -11.43
CA VAL A 74 -10.08 -4.87 -10.60
C VAL A 74 -9.90 -3.43 -10.13
N PHE A 75 -8.66 -2.93 -10.10
CA PHE A 75 -8.35 -1.56 -9.74
C PHE A 75 -7.14 -1.07 -10.55
N SER A 76 -7.12 0.22 -10.89
CA SER A 76 -5.93 0.89 -11.37
C SER A 76 -5.93 2.37 -11.03
N ALA A 77 -4.75 2.91 -10.75
CA ALA A 77 -4.55 4.34 -10.54
C ALA A 77 -3.21 4.79 -11.12
N THR A 78 -3.19 6.03 -11.59
CA THR A 78 -1.96 6.81 -11.83
C THR A 78 -1.77 7.76 -10.66
N ASN A 79 -0.51 8.09 -10.37
CA ASN A 79 -0.14 9.01 -9.28
C ASN A 79 -0.82 8.62 -7.96
N TYR A 80 -0.70 7.34 -7.59
CA TYR A 80 -1.28 6.80 -6.36
C TYR A 80 -0.67 7.51 -5.14
N SER A 81 -1.52 7.90 -4.20
CA SER A 81 -1.24 8.68 -3.00
C SER A 81 -2.35 8.47 -1.97
N ARG A 82 -2.28 9.13 -0.80
CA ARG A 82 -3.35 9.12 0.20
C ARG A 82 -4.72 9.55 -0.33
N ALA A 83 -4.78 10.32 -1.42
CA ALA A 83 -6.03 10.88 -1.96
C ALA A 83 -6.83 9.89 -2.82
N ASN A 84 -6.21 8.82 -3.32
CA ASN A 84 -6.82 7.89 -4.28
C ASN A 84 -6.49 6.43 -3.97
N GLU A 85 -6.34 6.13 -2.68
CA GLU A 85 -6.08 4.77 -2.24
C GLU A 85 -7.24 3.82 -2.56
N TRP A 86 -6.92 2.58 -2.89
CA TRP A 86 -7.93 1.57 -3.13
C TRP A 86 -8.63 1.20 -1.84
N ARG A 87 -9.96 1.26 -1.84
CA ARG A 87 -10.81 0.93 -0.70
C ARG A 87 -11.30 -0.51 -0.71
N GLY A 88 -10.68 -1.36 -1.54
CA GLY A 88 -11.13 -2.74 -1.71
C GLY A 88 -12.48 -2.86 -2.41
N ASP A 89 -12.84 -1.90 -3.28
CA ASP A 89 -14.03 -1.97 -4.12
C ASP A 89 -13.70 -2.44 -5.55
N MET A 90 -14.57 -3.25 -6.15
CA MET A 90 -14.56 -3.55 -7.57
C MET A 90 -15.92 -3.19 -8.17
N ASN A 91 -15.94 -2.36 -9.21
CA ASN A 91 -17.17 -1.90 -9.86
C ASN A 91 -18.20 -1.29 -8.88
N GLY A 92 -17.73 -0.55 -7.87
CA GLY A 92 -18.57 0.08 -6.85
C GLY A 92 -19.17 -0.86 -5.81
N GLN A 93 -18.73 -2.13 -5.78
CA GLN A 93 -19.12 -3.12 -4.76
C GLN A 93 -17.89 -3.56 -3.96
N PRO A 94 -18.05 -3.93 -2.68
CA PRO A 94 -16.95 -4.49 -1.91
C PRO A 94 -16.37 -5.75 -2.59
N ALA A 95 -15.05 -5.79 -2.72
CA ALA A 95 -14.34 -6.90 -3.32
C ALA A 95 -14.36 -8.13 -2.39
N PRO A 96 -14.65 -9.34 -2.89
CA PRO A 96 -14.68 -10.52 -2.02
C PRO A 96 -13.37 -10.73 -1.24
N VAL A 97 -13.50 -11.26 -0.02
CA VAL A 97 -12.35 -11.76 0.76
C VAL A 97 -11.55 -12.74 -0.10
N GLY A 98 -10.23 -12.57 -0.11
CA GLY A 98 -9.35 -13.44 -0.86
C GLY A 98 -8.04 -12.79 -1.25
N THR A 99 -7.28 -13.54 -2.05
CA THR A 99 -5.98 -13.11 -2.57
C THR A 99 -6.14 -12.47 -3.94
N TYR A 100 -5.57 -11.29 -4.05
CA TYR A 100 -5.39 -10.46 -5.22
C TYR A 100 -3.89 -10.34 -5.51
N TYR A 101 -3.55 -9.76 -6.65
CA TYR A 101 -2.19 -9.53 -7.08
C TYR A 101 -2.02 -8.09 -7.50
N TYR A 102 -0.87 -7.50 -7.20
CA TYR A 102 -0.60 -6.13 -7.59
C TYR A 102 0.61 -6.02 -8.51
N VAL A 103 0.61 -4.93 -9.28
CA VAL A 103 1.78 -4.37 -9.95
C VAL A 103 1.84 -2.89 -9.60
N VAL A 104 2.96 -2.45 -9.04
CA VAL A 104 3.26 -1.03 -8.76
C VAL A 104 4.49 -0.65 -9.56
N VAL A 105 4.41 0.39 -10.36
CA VAL A 105 5.54 0.91 -11.15
C VAL A 105 5.80 2.35 -10.74
N THR A 106 7.01 2.66 -10.31
CA THR A 106 7.46 4.03 -10.02
C THR A 106 8.43 4.52 -11.08
N LYS A 107 8.39 5.82 -11.40
CA LYS A 107 9.34 6.48 -12.31
C LYS A 107 10.36 7.34 -11.56
N GLY A 108 11.33 7.86 -12.30
CA GLY A 108 12.41 8.71 -11.80
C GLY A 108 13.74 7.97 -11.64
N PRO A 109 14.78 8.63 -11.12
CA PRO A 109 16.14 8.06 -11.00
C PRO A 109 16.21 6.75 -10.19
N LEU A 110 15.25 6.55 -9.27
CA LEU A 110 15.13 5.36 -8.44
C LEU A 110 13.86 4.55 -8.75
N GLY A 111 13.24 4.77 -9.91
CA GLY A 111 12.02 4.10 -10.34
C GLY A 111 12.21 2.58 -10.45
N ARG A 112 11.20 1.81 -10.01
CA ARG A 112 11.22 0.35 -9.96
C ARG A 112 9.83 -0.22 -10.20
N SER A 113 9.78 -1.50 -10.56
CA SER A 113 8.54 -2.28 -10.60
C SER A 113 8.49 -3.24 -9.41
N TYR A 114 7.34 -3.30 -8.77
CA TYR A 114 7.03 -4.17 -7.65
C TYR A 114 5.81 -5.01 -7.98
N SER A 115 5.80 -6.27 -7.56
CA SER A 115 4.64 -7.14 -7.67
C SER A 115 4.57 -8.08 -6.48
N GLY A 116 3.39 -8.61 -6.21
CA GLY A 116 3.15 -9.48 -5.08
C GLY A 116 1.67 -9.80 -4.89
N SER A 117 1.39 -10.53 -3.82
CA SER A 117 0.03 -10.83 -3.38
C SER A 117 -0.50 -9.74 -2.44
N LEU A 118 -1.80 -9.50 -2.52
CA LEU A 118 -2.56 -8.63 -1.63
C LEU A 118 -3.78 -9.38 -1.12
N THR A 119 -3.98 -9.45 0.18
CA THR A 119 -5.12 -10.15 0.79
C THR A 119 -6.14 -9.14 1.30
N ILE A 120 -7.40 -9.31 0.89
CA ILE A 120 -8.52 -8.58 1.48
C ILE A 120 -9.11 -9.43 2.59
N LEU A 121 -9.25 -8.82 3.76
CA LEU A 121 -9.93 -9.37 4.94
C LEU A 121 -11.08 -8.42 5.33
N TYR A 122 -12.05 -8.89 6.11
CA TYR A 122 -13.09 -8.05 6.73
C TYR A 122 -13.11 -8.28 8.23
#